data_AF-A0AAJ6YDS1-F1
#
_entry.id   AF-A0AAJ6YDS1-F1
#
_cell.length_a   1.000
_cell.length_b   1.000
_cell.length_c   1.000
_cell.angle_alpha   90.00
_cell.angle_beta   90.00
_cell.angle_gamma   90.00
#
_symmetry.space_group_name_H-M   'P 1'
#
loop_
_entity.id
_entity.type
_entity.pdbx_description
1 polymer ?
#
loop_
_entity_poly.entity_id
_entity_poly.type
_entity_poly.pdbx_seq_one_letter_code
_entity_poly.pdbx_strand_id
1 'polypeptide(L)'
;MKNTRVIAFTLVMILALTNTQDISLSLQNRNIVDKEIRCILQRNSCDVIGKQIKALLPEALHNGCARCSPQQALNAKKLMSFMKQNYPNEWRMILQMYLKPKLAV
;
A
#
# COMPACT_ATOMS: atom_id res chain seq x y z
N MET A 1 -0.92 -37.76 14.03
CA MET A 1 -0.65 -36.42 14.62
C MET A 1 0.32 -35.54 13.81
N LYS A 2 0.55 -35.81 12.51
CA LYS A 2 1.47 -35.03 11.65
C LYS A 2 0.72 -34.00 10.79
N ASN A 3 -0.44 -34.40 10.26
CA ASN A 3 -1.26 -33.57 9.37
C ASN A 3 -1.98 -32.45 10.12
N THR A 4 -2.47 -32.68 11.34
CA THR A 4 -3.14 -31.65 12.15
C THR A 4 -2.21 -30.48 12.49
N ARG A 5 -0.93 -30.77 12.76
CA ARG A 5 0.09 -29.73 13.00
C ARG A 5 0.42 -28.97 11.72
N VAL A 6 0.63 -29.65 10.61
CA VAL A 6 0.88 -29.00 9.30
C VAL A 6 -0.31 -28.15 8.87
N ILE A 7 -1.54 -28.64 9.02
CA ILE A 7 -2.79 -27.91 8.73
C ILE A 7 -2.92 -26.69 9.65
N ALA A 8 -2.60 -26.83 10.94
CA ALA A 8 -2.58 -25.69 11.87
C ALA A 8 -1.51 -24.66 11.47
N PHE A 9 -0.31 -25.09 11.09
CA PHE A 9 0.75 -24.19 10.63
C PHE A 9 0.41 -23.51 9.31
N THR A 10 -0.17 -24.22 8.34
CA THR A 10 -0.60 -23.61 7.08
C THR A 10 -1.79 -22.68 7.29
N LEU A 11 -2.79 -23.03 8.10
CA LEU A 11 -3.90 -22.13 8.46
C LEU A 11 -3.42 -20.89 9.20
N VAL A 12 -2.52 -21.02 10.17
CA VAL A 12 -1.95 -19.87 10.90
C VAL A 12 -1.12 -18.98 9.97
N MET A 13 -0.33 -19.56 9.06
CA MET A 13 0.39 -18.81 8.02
C MET A 13 -0.56 -18.13 7.04
N ILE A 14 -1.65 -18.78 6.63
CA ILE A 14 -2.67 -18.20 5.76
C ILE A 14 -3.39 -17.03 6.45
N LEU A 15 -3.70 -17.14 7.74
CA LEU A 15 -4.29 -16.06 8.55
C LEU A 15 -3.30 -14.90 8.77
N ALA A 16 -2.00 -15.18 8.92
CA ALA A 16 -0.98 -14.14 9.00
C ALA A 16 -0.80 -13.34 7.69
N LEU A 17 -1.28 -13.88 6.56
CA LEU A 17 -1.27 -13.21 5.26
C LEU A 17 -2.54 -12.36 5.03
N THR A 18 -3.56 -12.44 5.89
CA THR A 18 -4.73 -11.57 5.79
C THR A 18 -4.40 -10.21 6.39
N ASN A 19 -3.85 -9.30 5.58
CA ASN A 19 -3.62 -7.90 5.97
C ASN A 19 -4.96 -7.15 6.09
N THR A 20 -5.66 -7.32 7.22
CA THR A 20 -6.96 -6.70 7.51
C THR A 20 -6.85 -5.48 8.44
N GLN A 21 -5.80 -4.68 8.33
CA GLN A 21 -5.58 -3.55 9.24
C GLN A 21 -6.09 -2.23 8.65
N ASP A 22 -6.91 -1.49 9.40
CA ASP A 22 -7.31 -0.12 9.08
C ASP A 22 -6.15 0.86 9.34
N ILE A 23 -6.00 1.86 8.46
CA ILE A 23 -4.85 2.78 8.45
C ILE A 23 -5.11 4.14 9.15
N SER A 24 -6.30 4.37 9.74
CA SER A 24 -6.71 5.68 10.27
C SER A 24 -5.72 6.27 11.26
N LEU A 25 -5.27 5.44 12.20
CA LEU A 25 -4.34 5.85 13.26
C LEU A 25 -2.99 6.25 12.67
N SER A 26 -2.50 5.51 11.67
CA SER A 26 -1.27 5.83 10.98
C SER A 26 -1.35 7.15 10.21
N LEU A 27 -2.51 7.46 9.61
CA LEU A 27 -2.73 8.72 8.89
C LEU A 27 -2.72 9.95 9.81
N GLN A 28 -2.99 9.79 11.10
CA GLN A 28 -2.91 10.88 12.08
C GLN A 28 -1.45 11.21 12.45
N ASN A 29 -0.51 10.31 12.18
CA ASN A 29 0.91 10.52 12.47
C ASN A 29 1.66 11.06 11.25
N ARG A 30 1.84 12.38 11.22
CA ARG A 30 2.55 13.09 10.15
C ARG A 30 3.96 12.53 9.88
N ASN A 31 4.70 12.11 10.91
CA ASN A 31 6.05 11.57 10.73
C ASN A 31 6.05 10.24 9.96
N ILE A 32 5.06 9.38 10.23
CA ILE A 32 4.88 8.12 9.49
C ILE A 32 4.50 8.44 8.04
N VAL A 33 3.52 9.30 7.84
CA VAL A 33 3.06 9.69 6.50
C VAL A 33 4.22 10.28 5.67
N ASP A 34 4.97 11.23 6.22
CA ASP A 34 6.07 11.89 5.53
C ASP A 34 7.22 10.90 5.21
N LYS A 35 7.47 9.93 6.09
CA LYS A 35 8.41 8.84 5.83
C LYS A 35 7.96 7.99 4.64
N GLU A 36 6.70 7.58 4.61
CA GLU A 36 6.17 6.74 3.51
C GLU A 36 6.14 7.50 2.19
N ILE A 37 5.73 8.78 2.20
CA ILE A 37 5.78 9.64 1.00
C ILE A 37 7.20 9.73 0.45
N ARG A 38 8.20 9.96 1.32
CA ARG A 38 9.61 10.00 0.88
C ARG A 38 10.06 8.68 0.29
N CYS A 39 9.67 7.54 0.88
CA CYS A 39 9.95 6.21 0.31
C CYS A 39 9.32 6.03 -1.09
N ILE A 40 8.05 6.41 -1.24
CA ILE A 40 7.31 6.27 -2.51
C ILE A 40 7.98 7.12 -3.60
N LEU A 41 8.34 8.36 -3.27
CA LEU A 41 9.06 9.28 -4.15
C LEU A 41 10.57 8.99 -4.30
N GLN A 42 11.05 7.84 -3.80
CA GLN A 42 12.46 7.43 -3.87
C GLN A 42 13.46 8.41 -3.22
N ARG A 43 13.01 9.18 -2.23
CA ARG A 43 13.84 10.13 -1.47
C ARG A 43 14.41 9.55 -0.18
N ASN A 44 13.99 8.36 0.21
CA ASN A 44 14.53 7.63 1.36
C ASN A 44 14.30 6.12 1.22
N SER A 45 14.93 5.33 2.09
CA SER A 45 14.70 3.88 2.13
C SER A 45 13.25 3.55 2.53
N CYS A 46 12.73 2.45 1.98
CA CYS A 46 11.40 1.96 2.29
C CYS A 46 11.47 0.87 3.34
N ASP A 47 10.60 0.95 4.35
CA ASP A 47 10.35 -0.17 5.24
C ASP A 47 9.40 -1.20 4.59
N VAL A 48 8.95 -2.17 5.39
CA VAL A 48 8.05 -3.23 4.91
C VAL A 48 6.73 -2.63 4.39
N ILE A 49 6.18 -1.62 5.06
CA ILE A 49 4.90 -0.98 4.70
C ILE A 49 5.09 -0.18 3.41
N GLY A 50 6.12 0.66 3.33
CA GLY A 50 6.42 1.45 2.15
C GLY A 50 6.64 0.58 0.91
N LYS A 51 7.31 -0.58 1.05
CA LYS A 51 7.46 -1.55 -0.04
C LYS A 51 6.12 -2.13 -0.49
N GLN A 52 5.24 -2.48 0.44
CA GLN A 52 3.90 -2.98 0.12
C GLN A 52 3.07 -1.92 -0.62
N ILE A 53 3.10 -0.66 -0.16
CA ILE A 53 2.41 0.45 -0.83
C ILE A 53 2.92 0.60 -2.26
N LYS A 54 4.25 0.64 -2.45
CA LYS A 54 4.85 0.77 -3.80
C LYS A 54 4.46 -0.37 -4.74
N ALA A 55 4.34 -1.59 -4.24
CA ALA A 55 3.92 -2.75 -5.03
C ALA A 55 2.45 -2.66 -5.46
N LEU A 56 1.59 -2.09 -4.60
CA LEU A 56 0.15 -1.94 -4.88
C LEU A 56 -0.19 -0.71 -5.73
N LEU A 57 0.64 0.35 -5.71
CA LEU A 57 0.37 1.61 -6.41
C LEU A 57 0.03 1.42 -7.90
N PRO A 58 0.78 0.64 -8.71
CA PRO A 58 0.42 0.42 -10.10
C PRO A 58 -0.96 -0.22 -10.29
N GLU A 59 -1.31 -1.22 -9.46
CA GLU A 59 -2.60 -1.90 -9.51
C GLU A 59 -3.75 -0.99 -9.10
N ALA A 60 -3.57 -0.23 -8.02
CA ALA A 60 -4.57 0.71 -7.51
C ALA A 60 -4.81 1.87 -8.48
N LEU A 61 -3.75 2.38 -9.13
CA LEU A 61 -3.82 3.55 -10.00
C LEU A 61 -4.22 3.22 -11.45
N HIS A 62 -3.77 2.10 -12.02
CA HIS A 62 -4.07 1.74 -13.41
C HIS A 62 -5.31 0.87 -13.55
N ASN A 63 -5.49 -0.08 -12.64
CA ASN A 63 -6.53 -1.11 -12.76
C ASN A 63 -7.67 -0.92 -11.76
N GLY A 64 -7.72 0.22 -11.07
CA GLY A 64 -8.75 0.49 -10.06
C GLY A 64 -8.75 -0.51 -8.91
N CYS A 65 -7.60 -1.12 -8.60
CA CYS A 65 -7.48 -2.15 -7.55
C CYS A 65 -8.25 -3.46 -7.84
N ALA A 66 -8.42 -3.85 -9.11
CA ALA A 66 -9.17 -5.06 -9.48
C ALA A 66 -8.70 -6.35 -8.79
N ARG A 67 -7.39 -6.47 -8.49
CA ARG A 67 -6.81 -7.63 -7.79
C ARG A 67 -6.54 -7.40 -6.31
N CYS A 68 -7.01 -6.29 -5.74
CA CYS A 68 -6.85 -5.99 -4.32
C CYS A 68 -7.86 -6.77 -3.48
N SER A 69 -7.50 -7.06 -2.23
CA SER A 69 -8.50 -7.48 -1.25
C SER A 69 -9.50 -6.34 -0.95
N PRO A 70 -10.71 -6.64 -0.45
CA PRO A 70 -11.67 -5.60 -0.08
C PRO A 70 -11.09 -4.55 0.87
N GLN A 71 -10.30 -4.97 1.86
CA GLN A 71 -9.65 -4.05 2.79
C GLN A 71 -8.57 -3.19 2.12
N GLN A 72 -7.77 -3.77 1.21
CA GLN A 72 -6.78 -3.03 0.46
C GLN A 72 -7.42 -1.95 -0.43
N ALA A 73 -8.53 -2.28 -1.10
CA ALA A 73 -9.27 -1.31 -1.91
C ALA A 73 -9.85 -0.16 -1.07
N LEU A 74 -10.42 -0.48 0.10
CA LEU A 74 -10.92 0.52 1.06
C LEU A 74 -9.79 1.44 1.56
N ASN A 75 -8.68 0.83 1.99
CA ASN A 75 -7.50 1.57 2.45
C ASN A 75 -6.90 2.44 1.34
N ALA A 76 -6.83 1.94 0.10
CA ALA A 76 -6.37 2.70 -1.05
C ALA A 76 -7.25 3.93 -1.29
N LYS A 77 -8.58 3.77 -1.31
CA LYS A 77 -9.53 4.90 -1.47
C LYS A 77 -9.34 5.94 -0.37
N LYS A 78 -9.18 5.50 0.88
CA LYS A 78 -8.95 6.37 2.05
C LYS A 78 -7.63 7.14 1.93
N LEU A 79 -6.54 6.45 1.59
CA LEU A 79 -5.22 7.04 1.40
C LEU A 79 -5.23 8.07 0.25
N MET A 80 -5.86 7.73 -0.89
CA MET A 80 -5.99 8.65 -2.02
C MET A 80 -6.75 9.92 -1.65
N SER A 81 -7.86 9.79 -0.90
CA SER A 81 -8.63 10.94 -0.41
C SER A 81 -7.81 11.80 0.55
N PHE A 82 -7.11 11.16 1.50
CA PHE A 82 -6.25 11.83 2.46
C PHE A 82 -5.09 12.58 1.78
N MET A 83 -4.42 11.96 0.81
CA MET A 83 -3.30 12.56 0.07
C MET A 83 -3.75 13.77 -0.76
N LYS A 84 -4.90 13.70 -1.44
CA LYS A 84 -5.45 14.83 -2.20
C LYS A 84 -5.73 16.05 -1.32
N GLN A 85 -6.21 15.82 -0.10
CA GLN A 85 -6.58 16.88 0.83
C GLN A 85 -5.37 17.47 1.56
N ASN A 86 -4.44 16.62 2.03
CA ASN A 86 -3.38 17.03 2.95
C ASN A 86 -1.99 17.17 2.29
N TYR A 87 -1.76 16.49 1.16
CA TYR A 87 -0.47 16.41 0.46
C TYR A 87 -0.62 16.54 -1.07
N PRO A 88 -1.29 17.59 -1.58
CA PRO A 88 -1.66 17.68 -3.00
C PRO A 88 -0.43 17.76 -3.93
N ASN A 89 0.68 18.33 -3.46
CA ASN A 89 1.91 18.43 -4.24
C ASN A 89 2.58 17.08 -4.43
N GLU A 90 2.75 16.35 -3.33
CA GLU A 90 3.32 15.02 -3.30
C GLU A 90 2.42 14.04 -4.03
N TRP A 91 1.10 14.15 -3.87
CA TRP A 91 0.12 13.39 -4.63
C TRP A 91 0.33 13.54 -6.14
N ARG A 92 0.51 14.77 -6.63
CA ARG A 92 0.80 15.03 -8.05
C ARG A 92 2.12 14.41 -8.50
N MET A 93 3.16 14.48 -7.68
CA MET A 93 4.46 13.86 -7.98
C MET A 93 4.33 12.33 -8.08
N ILE A 94 3.58 11.71 -7.16
CA ILE A 94 3.30 10.27 -7.20
C ILE A 94 2.54 9.91 -8.48
N LEU A 95 1.48 10.64 -8.83
CA LEU A 95 0.75 10.40 -10.08
C LEU A 95 1.67 10.51 -11.30
N GLN A 96 2.52 11.53 -11.38
CA GLN A 96 3.47 11.67 -12.49
C GLN A 96 4.47 10.51 -12.57
N MET A 97 4.87 9.96 -11.43
CA MET A 97 5.83 8.86 -11.36
C MET A 97 5.21 7.52 -11.76
N TYR A 98 3.95 7.27 -11.36
CA TYR A 98 3.31 5.96 -11.52
C TYR A 98 2.34 5.87 -12.70
N LEU A 99 1.70 6.97 -13.12
CA LEU A 99 0.73 7.00 -14.23
C LEU A 99 1.32 7.31 -15.60
N LYS A 100 2.55 7.84 -15.68
CA LYS A 100 3.18 8.03 -17.00
C LYS A 100 3.42 6.65 -17.62
N PRO A 101 2.96 6.40 -18.85
CA PRO A 101 3.34 5.18 -19.55
C PRO A 101 4.87 5.15 -19.58
N LYS A 102 5.47 4.07 -19.08
CA LYS A 102 6.86 3.78 -19.43
C LYS A 102 6.85 3.66 -20.94
N LEU A 103 7.38 4.68 -21.63
CA LEU A 103 7.73 4.58 -23.03
C LEU A 103 8.49 3.26 -23.16
N ALA A 104 7.96 2.38 -24.01
CA ALA A 104 8.69 1.23 -24.48
C ALA A 104 10.01 1.75 -25.04
N VAL A 105 11.07 1.52 -24.28
CA VAL A 105 12.47 1.59 -24.73
C VAL A 105 13.02 0.21 -24.52
#